data_AF-A0AAN8IIV2-F1
#
_entry.id   AF-A0AAN8IIV2-F1
#
_cell.length_a   1.000
_cell.length_b   1.000
_cell.length_c   1.000
_cell.angle_alpha   90.00
_cell.angle_beta   90.00
_cell.angle_gamma   90.00
#
_symmetry.space_group_name_H-M   'P 1'
#
loop_
_entity.id
_entity.type
_entity.pdbx_description
1 polymer ?
#
loop_
_entity_poly.entity_id
_entity_poly.type
_entity_poly.pdbx_seq_one_letter_code
_entity_poly.pdbx_strand_id
1 'polypeptide(L)'
;MWDLLVLTAGNERQKCNFELLLAEVDTTPYCRRTMVISDHPVDVKIGSGGATLNVLRSIEDQAKGQKVLLIHSGGLSQRLPHISAFGKIFLTLPNSMTVLEAKLRSYKHLPHILPPGLLVAASDVLEDVSAFEKCNSTSDMVLFATESSLKKPSLDEMKAAGAILPSGNALTDW
;
A
#
# COMPACT_ATOMS: atom_id res chain seq x y z
N MET A 1 12.33 -13.44 2.12
CA MET A 1 12.61 -12.02 2.45
C MET A 1 12.49 -11.18 1.18
N TRP A 2 11.99 -9.94 1.29
CA TRP A 2 11.94 -8.96 0.21
C TRP A 2 13.33 -8.38 -0.08
N ASP A 3 13.65 -8.11 -1.35
CA ASP A 3 14.92 -7.48 -1.73
C ASP A 3 14.92 -5.97 -1.54
N LEU A 4 13.73 -5.36 -1.62
CA LEU A 4 13.51 -3.93 -1.45
C LEU A 4 12.09 -3.66 -0.96
N LEU A 5 11.96 -2.85 0.10
CA LEU A 5 10.73 -2.18 0.49
C LEU A 5 10.77 -0.73 -0.02
N VAL A 6 9.73 -0.31 -0.72
CA VAL A 6 9.54 1.08 -1.15
C VAL A 6 8.27 1.65 -0.52
N LEU A 7 8.38 2.79 0.15
CA LEU A 7 7.25 3.59 0.58
C LEU A 7 7.11 4.81 -0.35
N THR A 8 5.92 5.09 -0.87
CA THR A 8 5.67 6.36 -1.57
C THR A 8 5.37 7.47 -0.57
N ALA A 9 5.79 8.70 -0.85
CA ALA A 9 5.42 9.91 -0.13
C ALA A 9 4.89 10.96 -1.09
N GLY A 10 3.94 11.80 -0.67
CA GLY A 10 3.32 12.83 -1.51
C GLY A 10 4.19 14.07 -1.76
N ASN A 11 5.29 14.24 -1.01
CA ASN A 11 6.28 15.30 -1.21
C ASN A 11 7.57 15.00 -0.42
N GLU A 12 8.62 15.80 -0.64
CA GLU A 12 9.92 15.65 0.05
C GLU A 12 9.82 15.75 1.57
N ARG A 13 8.95 16.63 2.11
CA ARG A 13 8.82 16.78 3.56
C ARG A 13 8.23 15.52 4.19
N GLN A 14 7.21 14.94 3.56
CA GLN A 14 6.63 13.68 4.00
C GLN A 14 7.62 12.53 3.85
N LYS A 15 8.44 12.53 2.78
CA LYS A 15 9.53 11.57 2.59
C LYS A 15 10.52 11.61 3.76
N CYS A 16 11.04 12.79 4.12
CA CYS A 16 11.97 12.91 5.25
C CYS A 16 11.37 12.38 6.56
N ASN A 17 10.09 12.66 6.83
CA ASN A 17 9.42 12.11 8.00
C ASN A 17 9.33 10.58 7.96
N PHE A 18 8.99 10.02 6.80
CA PHE A 18 8.88 8.57 6.63
C PHE A 18 10.25 7.89 6.77
N GLU A 19 11.33 8.51 6.29
CA GLU A 19 12.69 8.00 6.47
C GLU A 19 13.07 7.92 7.96
N LEU A 20 12.75 8.96 8.74
CA LEU A 20 12.97 8.96 10.19
C LEU A 20 12.13 7.89 10.90
N LEU A 21 10.83 7.80 10.59
CA LEU A 21 9.95 6.80 11.20
C LEU A 21 10.34 5.36 10.81
N LEU A 22 10.80 5.16 9.57
CA LEU A 22 11.23 3.86 9.07
C LEU A 22 12.53 3.39 9.74
N ALA A 23 13.40 4.31 10.15
CA ALA A 23 14.63 3.99 10.89
C ALA A 23 14.33 3.44 12.31
N GLU A 24 13.18 3.78 12.89
CA GLU A 24 12.73 3.26 14.19
C GLU A 24 12.10 1.86 14.10
N VAL A 25 11.82 1.36 12.89
CA VAL A 25 11.22 0.05 12.66
C VAL A 25 12.27 -0.98 12.26
N ASP A 26 12.35 -2.09 13.00
CA ASP A 26 13.22 -3.21 12.62
C ASP A 26 12.65 -3.97 11.40
N THR A 27 13.08 -3.53 10.22
CA THR A 27 12.71 -4.13 8.93
C THR A 27 13.64 -5.28 8.52
N THR A 28 14.75 -5.50 9.24
CA THR A 28 15.78 -6.49 8.87
C THR A 28 15.29 -7.94 8.74
N PRO A 29 14.26 -8.40 9.50
CA PRO A 29 13.72 -9.75 9.31
C PRO A 29 12.91 -9.92 8.02
N TYR A 30 12.53 -8.82 7.36
CA TYR A 30 11.54 -8.82 6.28
C TYR A 30 12.10 -8.30 4.95
N CYS A 31 13.05 -7.36 4.99
CA CYS A 31 13.54 -6.63 3.84
C CYS A 31 15.05 -6.46 3.90
N ARG A 32 15.74 -6.61 2.76
CA ARG A 32 17.19 -6.37 2.66
C ARG A 32 17.55 -4.89 2.61
N ARG A 33 16.71 -4.09 1.95
CA ARG A 33 16.86 -2.66 1.75
C ARG A 33 15.51 -1.98 1.85
N THR A 34 15.53 -0.72 2.24
CA THR A 34 14.36 0.13 2.32
C THR A 34 14.62 1.43 1.56
N MET A 35 13.56 2.04 1.04
CA MET A 35 13.64 3.32 0.35
C MET A 35 12.30 4.06 0.45
N VAL A 36 12.34 5.39 0.50
CA VAL A 36 11.16 6.24 0.40
C VAL A 36 11.27 7.11 -0.83
N ILE A 37 10.22 7.13 -1.66
CA ILE A 37 10.17 7.92 -2.90
C ILE A 37 9.02 8.91 -2.82
N SER A 38 9.35 10.19 -2.93
CA SER A 38 8.41 11.30 -3.07
C SER A 38 7.81 11.38 -4.48
N ASP A 39 6.60 11.90 -4.57
CA ASP A 39 5.93 12.20 -5.84
C ASP A 39 6.76 13.18 -6.68
N HIS A 40 6.83 12.92 -8.00
CA HIS A 40 7.48 13.78 -8.98
C HIS A 40 6.56 13.96 -10.21
N PRO A 41 6.42 15.18 -10.76
CA PRO A 41 7.08 16.44 -10.37
C PRO A 41 6.68 16.96 -8.99
N VAL A 42 7.55 17.76 -8.37
CA VAL A 42 7.33 18.34 -7.04
C VAL A 42 6.00 19.11 -7.02
N ASP A 43 5.26 18.97 -5.91
CA ASP A 43 3.96 19.60 -5.67
C ASP A 43 2.83 19.23 -6.64
N VAL A 44 3.01 18.16 -7.43
CA VAL A 44 1.95 17.60 -8.29
C VAL A 44 1.38 16.34 -7.67
N LYS A 45 0.06 16.30 -7.49
CA LYS A 45 -0.64 15.08 -7.07
C LYS A 45 -0.76 14.12 -8.25
N ILE A 46 0.11 13.11 -8.29
CA ILE A 46 0.20 12.14 -9.40
C ILE A 46 -0.68 10.89 -9.20
N GLY A 47 -1.23 10.70 -8.01
CA GLY A 47 -2.05 9.52 -7.67
C GLY A 47 -1.23 8.23 -7.56
N SER A 48 -1.88 7.13 -7.16
CA SER A 48 -1.19 5.84 -6.93
C SER A 48 -0.54 5.29 -8.20
N GLY A 49 -1.24 5.34 -9.34
CA GLY A 49 -0.69 4.90 -10.63
C GLY A 49 0.55 5.71 -11.05
N GLY A 50 0.49 7.04 -10.92
CA GLY A 50 1.65 7.90 -11.17
C GLY A 50 2.81 7.61 -10.22
N ALA A 51 2.52 7.39 -8.93
CA ALA A 51 3.53 7.04 -7.94
C ALA A 51 4.19 5.68 -8.24
N THR A 52 3.44 4.67 -8.72
CA THR A 52 4.00 3.39 -9.17
C THR A 52 4.97 3.58 -10.33
N LEU A 53 4.59 4.36 -11.35
CA LEU A 53 5.46 4.64 -12.50
C LEU A 53 6.72 5.41 -12.08
N ASN A 54 6.58 6.37 -11.15
CA ASN A 54 7.70 7.11 -10.59
C ASN A 54 8.68 6.19 -9.84
N VAL A 55 8.15 5.26 -9.04
CA VAL A 55 8.95 4.24 -8.36
C VAL A 55 9.68 3.35 -9.35
N LEU A 56 8.97 2.79 -10.34
CA LEU A 56 9.56 1.93 -11.37
C LEU A 56 10.72 2.62 -12.09
N ARG A 57 10.53 3.88 -12.48
CA ARG A 57 11.59 4.70 -13.10
C ARG A 57 12.78 4.92 -12.16
N SER A 58 12.54 5.07 -10.87
CA SER A 58 13.59 5.34 -9.87
C SER A 58 14.43 4.11 -9.53
N ILE A 59 13.89 2.89 -9.74
CA ILE A 59 14.56 1.64 -9.37
C ILE A 59 14.92 0.75 -10.57
N GLU A 60 14.66 1.18 -11.79
CA GLU A 60 14.74 0.37 -13.02
C GLU A 60 16.01 -0.49 -13.10
N ASP A 61 17.17 0.13 -12.95
CA ASP A 61 18.47 -0.57 -13.03
C ASP A 61 18.72 -1.51 -11.86
N GLN A 62 18.18 -1.21 -10.69
CA GLN A 62 18.46 -1.93 -9.45
C GLN A 62 17.47 -3.05 -9.18
N ALA A 63 16.25 -2.97 -9.70
CA ALA A 63 15.14 -3.87 -9.37
C ALA A 63 15.00 -5.07 -10.31
N LYS A 64 15.83 -5.16 -11.37
CA LYS A 64 15.77 -6.27 -12.32
C LYS A 64 16.04 -7.60 -11.61
N GLY A 65 15.07 -8.52 -11.67
CA GLY A 65 15.15 -9.83 -11.01
C GLY A 65 15.01 -9.78 -9.49
N GLN A 66 14.55 -8.67 -8.92
CA GLN A 66 14.32 -8.52 -7.47
C GLN A 66 12.86 -8.66 -7.10
N LYS A 67 12.61 -8.98 -5.82
CA LYS A 67 11.27 -8.97 -5.22
C LYS A 67 11.08 -7.67 -4.46
N VAL A 68 10.28 -6.78 -5.02
CA VAL A 68 10.03 -5.43 -4.50
C VAL A 68 8.65 -5.36 -3.88
N LEU A 69 8.56 -4.89 -2.64
CA LEU A 69 7.31 -4.53 -1.99
C LEU A 69 7.13 -3.02 -2.06
N LEU A 70 6.13 -2.55 -2.79
CA LEU A 70 5.75 -1.15 -2.87
C LEU A 70 4.49 -0.91 -2.04
N ILE A 71 4.58 -0.03 -1.05
CA ILE A 71 3.44 0.42 -0.26
C ILE A 71 3.13 1.87 -0.60
N HIS A 72 1.91 2.10 -1.10
CA HIS A 72 1.40 3.45 -1.33
C HIS A 72 1.06 4.12 0.00
N SER A 73 2.03 4.83 0.55
CA SER A 73 1.95 5.50 1.86
C SER A 73 1.74 7.01 1.76
N GLY A 74 1.81 7.54 0.55
CA GLY A 74 1.76 8.98 0.27
C GLY A 74 0.33 9.49 0.18
N GLY A 75 0.14 10.77 0.49
CA GLY A 75 -1.13 11.46 0.32
C GLY A 75 -1.55 12.28 1.53
N LEU A 76 -2.61 13.05 1.33
CA LEU A 76 -3.09 14.06 2.27
C LEU A 76 -3.90 13.50 3.45
N SER A 77 -4.13 12.19 3.49
CA SER A 77 -5.00 11.53 4.48
C SER A 77 -6.23 12.37 4.83
N GLN A 78 -7.01 12.79 3.81
CA GLN A 78 -8.04 13.84 3.97
C GLN A 78 -9.08 13.53 5.05
N ARG A 79 -9.33 12.23 5.31
CA ARG A 79 -10.22 11.74 6.38
C ARG A 79 -9.59 11.73 7.77
N LEU A 80 -8.26 11.82 7.86
CA LEU A 80 -7.45 11.84 9.08
C LEU A 80 -6.33 12.91 8.96
N PRO A 81 -6.65 14.21 8.95
CA PRO A 81 -5.69 15.26 8.62
C PRO A 81 -4.49 15.32 9.57
N HIS A 82 -4.72 15.05 10.86
CA HIS A 82 -3.69 15.03 11.90
C HIS A 82 -2.63 13.94 11.70
N ILE A 83 -2.91 12.95 10.85
CA ILE A 83 -2.00 11.83 10.53
C ILE A 83 -1.31 12.05 9.18
N SER A 84 -1.72 13.02 8.37
CA SER A 84 -1.18 13.21 7.03
C SER A 84 0.35 13.36 7.00
N ALA A 85 0.94 14.06 7.96
CA ALA A 85 2.39 14.26 8.00
C ALA A 85 3.17 13.00 8.37
N PHE A 86 2.57 12.11 9.17
CA PHE A 86 3.17 10.87 9.66
C PHE A 86 2.86 9.67 8.78
N GLY A 87 1.79 9.72 7.98
CA GLY A 87 1.37 8.64 7.10
C GLY A 87 0.61 7.54 7.85
N LYS A 88 -0.42 6.99 7.22
CA LYS A 88 -1.25 5.93 7.82
C LYS A 88 -0.45 4.66 8.12
N ILE A 89 0.59 4.41 7.32
CA ILE A 89 1.44 3.22 7.43
C ILE A 89 2.20 3.16 8.78
N PHE A 90 2.39 4.29 9.45
CA PHE A 90 3.08 4.37 10.75
C PHE A 90 2.12 4.47 11.94
N LEU A 91 0.81 4.32 11.72
CA LEU A 91 -0.15 4.32 12.82
C LEU A 91 0.05 3.12 13.74
N THR A 92 0.01 3.38 15.04
CA THR A 92 0.07 2.34 16.07
C THR A 92 -1.29 1.66 16.21
N LEU A 93 -1.28 0.33 16.14
CA LEU A 93 -2.41 -0.56 16.38
C LEU A 93 -2.54 -0.86 17.89
N PRO A 94 -3.69 -1.41 18.35
CA PRO A 94 -3.92 -1.72 19.76
C PRO A 94 -2.88 -2.67 20.40
N ASN A 95 -2.15 -3.44 19.59
CA ASN A 95 -1.09 -4.35 20.03
C ASN A 95 0.30 -3.69 20.05
N SER A 96 0.37 -2.36 20.01
CA SER A 96 1.59 -1.55 20.01
C SER A 96 2.49 -1.70 18.77
N MET A 97 2.05 -2.42 17.74
CA MET A 97 2.74 -2.47 16.45
C MET A 97 2.23 -1.36 15.53
N THR A 98 3.07 -0.86 14.65
CA THR A 98 2.65 -0.02 13.52
C THR A 98 1.93 -0.84 12.46
N VAL A 99 1.13 -0.18 11.60
CA VAL A 99 0.54 -0.80 10.40
C VAL A 99 1.63 -1.40 9.50
N LEU A 100 2.79 -0.73 9.40
CA LEU A 100 3.95 -1.23 8.65
C LEU A 100 4.43 -2.58 9.20
N GLU A 101 4.67 -2.68 10.50
CA GLU A 101 5.13 -3.93 11.12
C GLU A 101 4.11 -5.05 10.96
N ALA A 102 2.83 -4.75 11.10
CA ALA A 102 1.75 -5.71 10.89
C ALA A 102 1.75 -6.24 9.44
N LYS A 103 1.91 -5.35 8.44
CA LYS A 103 2.03 -5.73 7.03
C LYS A 103 3.27 -6.57 6.75
N LEU A 104 4.44 -6.14 7.23
CA LEU A 104 5.70 -6.88 7.02
C LEU A 104 5.61 -8.29 7.61
N ARG A 105 4.97 -8.43 8.78
CA ARG A 105 4.70 -9.72 9.40
C ARG A 105 3.75 -10.58 8.56
N SER A 106 2.64 -10.01 8.09
CA SER A 106 1.66 -10.71 7.24
C SER A 106 2.29 -11.18 5.93
N TYR A 107 3.17 -10.38 5.33
CA TYR A 107 3.75 -10.64 4.01
C TYR A 107 5.06 -11.43 4.06
N LYS A 108 5.49 -11.92 5.23
CA LYS A 108 6.81 -12.51 5.44
C LYS A 108 7.10 -13.70 4.50
N HIS A 109 6.11 -14.53 4.22
CA HIS A 109 6.23 -15.74 3.39
C HIS A 109 6.13 -15.45 1.89
N LEU A 110 5.48 -14.36 1.48
CA LEU A 110 5.20 -14.07 0.06
C LEU A 110 6.43 -14.05 -0.84
N PRO A 111 7.62 -13.52 -0.45
CA PRO A 111 8.81 -13.56 -1.29
C PRO A 111 9.32 -14.97 -1.61
N HIS A 112 8.90 -15.98 -0.86
CA HIS A 112 9.26 -17.38 -1.13
C HIS A 112 8.32 -18.04 -2.14
N ILE A 113 7.14 -17.44 -2.35
CA ILE A 113 6.06 -17.95 -3.19
C ILE A 113 6.02 -17.21 -4.53
N LEU A 114 6.18 -15.89 -4.49
CA LEU A 114 6.08 -15.03 -5.66
C LEU A 114 7.38 -15.03 -6.47
N PRO A 115 7.29 -14.96 -7.81
CA PRO A 115 8.44 -14.71 -8.65
C PRO A 115 9.00 -13.29 -8.41
N PRO A 116 10.22 -12.99 -8.87
CA PRO A 116 10.71 -11.62 -8.93
C PRO A 116 9.73 -10.68 -9.65
N GLY A 117 9.57 -9.47 -9.11
CA GLY A 117 8.56 -8.52 -9.57
C GLY A 117 8.19 -7.51 -8.48
N LEU A 118 7.12 -6.75 -8.74
CA LEU A 118 6.60 -5.71 -7.87
C LEU A 118 5.27 -6.14 -7.25
N LEU A 119 5.22 -6.27 -5.92
CA LEU A 119 3.97 -6.35 -5.17
C LEU A 119 3.55 -4.94 -4.75
N VAL A 120 2.35 -4.51 -5.15
CA VAL A 120 1.80 -3.20 -4.80
C VAL A 120 0.73 -3.36 -3.73
N ALA A 121 0.86 -2.61 -2.63
CA ALA A 121 -0.08 -2.62 -1.51
C ALA A 121 -0.50 -1.19 -1.11
N ALA A 122 -1.71 -1.07 -0.57
CA ALA A 122 -2.18 0.18 0.03
C ALA A 122 -1.69 0.31 1.48
N SER A 123 -1.51 1.53 1.98
CA SER A 123 -1.06 1.78 3.35
C SER A 123 -2.18 1.71 4.41
N ASP A 124 -3.45 1.70 4.00
CA ASP A 124 -4.60 1.86 4.89
C ASP A 124 -5.53 0.65 4.98
N VAL A 125 -5.06 -0.49 4.48
CA VAL A 125 -5.73 -1.79 4.59
C VAL A 125 -4.75 -2.77 5.23
N LEU A 126 -5.23 -3.73 6.03
CA LEU A 126 -4.43 -4.87 6.49
C LEU A 126 -5.00 -6.14 5.86
N GLU A 127 -4.18 -6.84 5.11
CA GLU A 127 -4.54 -8.04 4.38
C GLU A 127 -4.01 -9.26 5.12
N ASP A 128 -4.89 -10.24 5.33
CA ASP A 128 -4.49 -11.58 5.74
C ASP A 128 -4.20 -12.40 4.47
N VAL A 129 -2.91 -12.69 4.27
CA VAL A 129 -2.42 -13.49 3.13
C VAL A 129 -1.86 -14.84 3.60
N SER A 130 -2.16 -15.26 4.82
CA SER A 130 -1.68 -16.51 5.41
C SER A 130 -2.11 -17.76 4.62
N ALA A 131 -3.30 -17.73 4.03
CA ALA A 131 -3.82 -18.83 3.21
C ALA A 131 -3.19 -18.93 1.81
N PHE A 132 -2.41 -17.93 1.39
CA PHE A 132 -1.74 -17.96 0.08
C PHE A 132 -0.42 -18.72 0.16
N GLU A 133 -0.42 -19.98 -0.28
CA GLU A 133 0.73 -20.88 -0.13
C GLU A 133 1.53 -21.11 -1.42
N LYS A 134 0.90 -20.96 -2.60
CA LYS A 134 1.52 -21.30 -3.89
C LYS A 134 1.07 -20.35 -5.00
N CYS A 135 1.98 -20.02 -5.90
CA CYS A 135 1.73 -19.23 -7.10
C CYS A 135 2.21 -20.01 -8.34
N ASN A 136 1.33 -20.78 -8.97
CA ASN A 136 1.65 -21.57 -10.18
C ASN A 136 1.20 -20.85 -11.47
N SER A 137 1.33 -19.53 -11.50
CA SER A 137 0.88 -18.72 -12.63
C SER A 137 2.06 -18.36 -13.53
N THR A 138 1.86 -18.48 -14.85
CA THR A 138 2.74 -17.90 -15.86
C THR A 138 2.32 -16.48 -16.25
N SER A 139 1.30 -15.91 -15.61
CA SER A 139 0.81 -14.56 -15.89
C SER A 139 1.76 -13.49 -15.37
N ASP A 140 1.86 -12.40 -16.11
CA ASP A 140 2.63 -11.21 -15.72
C ASP A 140 2.01 -10.45 -14.53
N MET A 141 0.72 -10.66 -14.26
CA MET A 141 -0.02 -10.01 -13.19
C MET A 141 -0.76 -11.03 -12.33
N VAL A 142 -0.62 -10.88 -11.01
CA VAL A 142 -1.35 -11.66 -10.00
C VAL A 142 -2.16 -10.69 -9.14
N LEU A 143 -3.44 -10.99 -8.96
CA LEU A 143 -4.36 -10.20 -8.15
C LEU A 143 -4.67 -10.95 -6.85
N PHE A 144 -4.58 -10.24 -5.74
CA PHE A 144 -5.07 -10.72 -4.45
C PHE A 144 -6.48 -10.18 -4.23
N ALA A 145 -7.39 -11.08 -3.89
CA ALA A 145 -8.78 -10.73 -3.60
C ALA A 145 -9.28 -11.53 -2.40
N THR A 146 -10.10 -10.89 -1.59
CA THR A 146 -10.82 -11.53 -0.48
C THR A 146 -12.29 -11.54 -0.82
N GLU A 147 -12.95 -12.69 -0.65
CA GLU A 147 -14.40 -12.75 -0.79
C GLU A 147 -15.05 -11.88 0.29
N SER A 148 -15.87 -10.91 -0.13
CA SER A 148 -16.55 -10.04 0.81
C SER A 148 -17.74 -10.75 1.43
N SER A 149 -17.71 -10.95 2.75
CA SER A 149 -18.88 -11.38 3.51
C SER A 149 -19.89 -10.25 3.74
N LEU A 150 -19.53 -9.01 3.42
CA LEU A 150 -20.42 -7.85 3.46
C LEU A 150 -21.26 -7.81 2.19
N LYS A 151 -22.57 -8.01 2.33
CA LYS A 151 -23.51 -7.67 1.26
C LYS A 151 -23.51 -6.16 1.09
N LYS A 152 -22.94 -5.67 -0.02
CA LYS A 152 -23.25 -4.31 -0.47
C LYS A 152 -24.76 -4.26 -0.71
N PRO A 153 -25.46 -3.24 -0.18
CA PRO A 153 -26.88 -3.07 -0.47
C PRO A 153 -27.08 -3.02 -1.97
N SER A 154 -28.15 -3.67 -2.44
CA SER A 154 -28.54 -3.63 -3.84
C SER A 154 -28.83 -2.19 -4.26
N LEU A 155 -28.72 -1.90 -5.56
CA LEU A 155 -29.04 -0.58 -6.08
C LEU A 155 -30.45 -0.12 -5.68
N ASP A 156 -31.41 -1.05 -5.61
CA ASP A 156 -32.78 -0.76 -5.22
C ASP A 156 -32.91 -0.43 -3.73
N GLU A 157 -32.19 -1.14 -2.85
CA GLU A 157 -32.08 -0.80 -1.43
C GLU A 157 -31.41 0.57 -1.23
N MET A 158 -30.38 0.89 -2.02
CA MET A 158 -29.71 2.18 -1.97
C MET A 158 -30.62 3.32 -2.46
N LYS A 159 -31.41 3.10 -3.51
CA LYS A 159 -32.43 4.06 -3.98
C LYS A 159 -33.52 4.27 -2.94
N ALA A 160 -34.03 3.19 -2.35
CA ALA A 160 -35.07 3.25 -1.32
C ALA A 160 -34.60 4.00 -0.07
N ALA A 161 -33.32 3.88 0.29
CA ALA A 161 -32.71 4.60 1.40
C ALA A 161 -32.33 6.06 1.06
N GLY A 162 -32.59 6.54 -0.15
CA GLY A 162 -32.14 7.86 -0.61
C GLY A 162 -30.61 8.01 -0.64
N ALA A 163 -29.89 6.88 -0.70
CA ALA A 163 -28.44 6.83 -0.59
C ALA A 163 -27.71 6.90 -1.94
N ILE A 164 -28.40 7.34 -3.00
CA ILE A 164 -27.84 7.54 -4.33
C ILE A 164 -27.84 9.03 -4.65
N LEU A 165 -26.66 9.54 -4.97
CA LEU A 165 -26.49 10.92 -5.42
C LEU A 165 -27.13 11.13 -6.80
N PRO A 166 -27.48 12.37 -7.17
CA PRO A 166 -27.98 12.68 -8.51
C PRO A 166 -27.05 12.25 -9.65
N SER A 167 -25.75 12.08 -9.35
CA SER A 167 -24.74 11.55 -10.27
C SER A 167 -24.79 10.03 -10.50
N GLY A 168 -25.61 9.29 -9.74
CA GLY A 168 -25.69 7.82 -9.78
C GLY A 168 -24.71 7.10 -8.84
N ASN A 169 -23.84 7.83 -8.13
CA ASN A 169 -22.92 7.26 -7.16
C ASN A 169 -23.61 7.02 -5.81
N ALA A 170 -23.19 5.95 -5.13
CA ALA A 170 -23.60 5.69 -3.77
C ALA A 170 -22.99 6.69 -2.78
N LEU A 171 -23.74 7.07 -1.74
CA LEU A 171 -23.23 7.90 -0.62
C LEU A 171 -22.09 7.23 0.17
N THR A 172 -21.76 5.96 -0.10
CA THR A 172 -20.71 5.20 0.59
C THR A 172 -19.30 5.45 0.03
N ASP A 173 -19.16 6.15 -1.08
CA ASP A 173 -17.89 6.25 -1.84
C ASP A 173 -17.06 7.53 -1.54
N TRP A 174 -17.28 8.16 -0.37
CA TRP A 174 -16.56 9.38 0.07
C TRP A 174 -15.43 9.11 1.09
#